data_AF-A0A7Y0ER98-F1
#
_entry.id   AF-A0A7Y0ER98-F1
#
_cell.length_a   1.000
_cell.length_b   1.000
_cell.length_c   1.000
_cell.angle_alpha   90.00
_cell.angle_beta   90.00
_cell.angle_gamma   90.00
#
_symmetry.space_group_name_H-M   'P 1'
#
loop_
_entity.id
_entity.type
_entity.pdbx_description
1 polymer ?
#
loop_
_entity_poly.entity_id
_entity_poly.type
_entity_poly.pdbx_seq_one_letter_code
_entity_poly.pdbx_strand_id
1 'polypeptide(L)'
;MKSFALWCRSTQENCSTPIGVLMNFNLWAEHTEKNPEVALDVGVMLLPKPSESSTTPTVGTYVKGISFYCPFSVDDKSCTDLIDQVDARTIGAIFNDQCKSADSDNKEWKEVTLQNGSPCEEFYFCKCKRTYHDEDSGTTIEIDVPKDVPQPWPVYFRFRLRGEGIRQLLTISHSKDQLLTSAFSKEEVVDFRFNDYRTLDDDTVRSKLDENAKGCVPVDGKIPIHFLLMSHATVDVDSGDVTGLKERRLLEEEIWDRYAPNWKHEETGIFKKRKNHQPDKSRTSLEEVTAWHWKKTIDKPSDGYKMYLRLRLHVSNYGTIARYLVILFFITVVFDSLEQPLFALCKTIFNLLIDLVC
;
A
#
# COMPACT_ATOMS: atom_id res chain seq x y z
N MET A 1 -11.54 8.34 0.34
CA MET A 1 -10.34 8.96 -0.28
C MET A 1 -10.60 9.32 -1.74
N LYS A 2 -9.87 10.32 -2.29
CA LYS A 2 -9.78 10.59 -3.74
C LYS A 2 -8.90 9.55 -4.45
N SER A 3 -9.10 9.34 -5.74
CA SER A 3 -8.39 8.28 -6.50
C SER A 3 -7.04 8.75 -7.05
N PHE A 4 -6.07 7.83 -7.11
CA PHE A 4 -4.92 7.94 -8.02
C PHE A 4 -5.36 7.70 -9.46
N ALA A 5 -4.56 8.13 -10.44
CA ALA A 5 -4.77 7.74 -11.82
C ALA A 5 -3.47 7.46 -12.60
N LEU A 6 -3.57 6.64 -13.65
CA LEU A 6 -2.50 6.40 -14.61
C LEU A 6 -3.03 6.42 -16.04
N TRP A 7 -2.32 7.10 -16.92
CA TRP A 7 -2.45 6.96 -18.37
C TRP A 7 -1.08 6.92 -19.04
N CYS A 8 -1.03 6.38 -20.26
CA CYS A 8 0.17 6.34 -21.08
C CYS A 8 0.10 7.50 -22.08
N ARG A 9 1.13 8.35 -22.11
CA ARG A 9 1.24 9.46 -23.07
C ARG A 9 1.74 8.93 -24.40
N SER A 10 1.13 9.38 -25.49
CA SER A 10 1.54 8.96 -26.83
C SER A 10 2.62 9.86 -27.42
N THR A 11 3.46 9.28 -28.28
CA THR A 11 4.35 10.02 -29.19
C THR A 11 3.59 10.66 -30.36
N GLN A 12 2.36 10.22 -30.61
CA GLN A 12 1.50 10.65 -31.71
C GLN A 12 0.20 11.25 -31.17
N GLU A 13 -0.43 12.17 -31.90
CA GLU A 13 -1.67 12.80 -31.43
C GLU A 13 -2.85 11.82 -31.38
N ASN A 14 -2.91 10.90 -32.34
CA ASN A 14 -3.93 9.84 -32.44
C ASN A 14 -3.24 8.47 -32.53
N CYS A 15 -3.09 7.79 -31.40
CA CYS A 15 -2.57 6.43 -31.35
C CYS A 15 -3.72 5.43 -31.24
N SER A 16 -3.77 4.45 -32.14
CA SER A 16 -4.76 3.36 -32.11
C SER A 16 -4.16 2.01 -31.68
N THR A 17 -2.84 1.93 -31.51
CA THR A 17 -2.17 0.70 -31.11
C THR A 17 -2.26 0.54 -29.59
N PRO A 18 -2.96 -0.48 -29.08
CA PRO A 18 -3.08 -0.66 -27.64
C PRO A 18 -1.79 -1.20 -27.03
N ILE A 19 -1.57 -0.87 -25.76
CA ILE A 19 -0.48 -1.42 -24.96
C ILE A 19 -0.99 -2.21 -23.77
N GLY A 20 -0.33 -3.30 -23.41
CA GLY A 20 -0.57 -3.97 -22.14
C GLY A 20 0.03 -3.17 -20.99
N VAL A 21 -0.68 -3.09 -19.87
CA VAL A 21 -0.18 -2.46 -18.65
C VAL A 21 -0.34 -3.44 -17.49
N LEU A 22 0.71 -3.59 -16.69
CA LEU A 22 0.65 -4.29 -15.41
C LEU A 22 1.04 -3.34 -14.28
N MET A 23 0.25 -3.35 -13.21
CA MET A 23 0.43 -2.50 -12.05
C MET A 23 0.87 -3.32 -10.84
N ASN A 24 1.88 -2.81 -10.12
CA ASN A 24 2.28 -3.32 -8.81
C ASN A 24 2.22 -2.19 -7.79
N PHE A 25 1.41 -2.34 -6.76
CA PHE A 25 1.37 -1.45 -5.61
C PHE A 25 1.91 -2.18 -4.39
N ASN A 26 2.90 -1.62 -3.69
CA ASN A 26 3.28 -2.09 -2.35
C ASN A 26 3.05 -0.98 -1.34
N LEU A 27 2.04 -1.14 -0.51
CA LEU A 27 1.78 -0.25 0.61
C LEU A 27 2.55 -0.75 1.83
N TRP A 28 3.54 0.02 2.26
CA TRP A 28 4.25 -0.19 3.50
C TRP A 28 3.55 0.61 4.60
N ALA A 29 3.09 -0.09 5.64
CA ALA A 29 2.45 0.52 6.79
C ALA A 29 3.19 0.09 8.06
N GLU A 30 3.98 1.01 8.61
CA GLU A 30 4.56 0.85 9.93
C GLU A 30 3.71 1.59 10.96
N HIS A 31 3.21 0.82 11.92
CA HIS A 31 2.23 1.32 12.87
C HIS A 31 2.94 1.73 14.17
N THR A 32 3.01 3.03 14.42
CA THR A 32 3.51 3.57 15.68
C THR A 32 2.35 4.11 16.54
N GLU A 33 2.60 4.29 17.84
CA GLU A 33 1.60 4.81 18.79
C GLU A 33 1.07 6.20 18.42
N LYS A 34 1.89 7.04 17.78
CA LYS A 34 1.55 8.45 17.54
C LYS A 34 1.20 8.75 16.10
N ASN A 35 1.98 8.26 15.14
CA ASN A 35 1.75 8.52 13.71
C ASN A 35 2.23 7.32 12.86
N PRO A 36 1.36 6.69 12.07
CA PRO A 36 1.79 5.63 11.17
C PRO A 36 2.74 6.19 10.10
N GLU A 37 3.84 5.49 9.87
CA GLU A 37 4.74 5.78 8.76
C GLU A 37 4.26 4.95 7.56
N VAL A 38 3.87 5.64 6.49
CA VAL A 38 3.28 5.00 5.31
C VAL A 38 4.09 5.37 4.08
N ALA A 39 4.40 4.37 3.24
CA ALA A 39 5.00 4.57 1.93
C ALA A 39 4.26 3.71 0.88
N LEU A 40 4.07 4.26 -0.32
CA LEU A 40 3.45 3.54 -1.42
C LEU A 40 4.46 3.37 -2.55
N ASP A 41 4.82 2.14 -2.86
CA ASP A 41 5.58 1.83 -4.06
C ASP A 41 4.62 1.64 -5.23
N VAL A 42 4.91 2.30 -6.34
CA VAL A 42 4.16 2.22 -7.59
C VAL A 42 5.08 1.63 -8.65
N GLY A 43 4.73 0.45 -9.14
CA GLY A 43 5.37 -0.24 -10.25
C GLY A 43 4.44 -0.25 -11.47
N VAL A 44 4.97 0.12 -12.63
CA VAL A 44 4.23 0.15 -13.90
C VAL A 44 5.05 -0.56 -14.96
N MET A 45 4.52 -1.66 -15.49
CA MET A 45 5.11 -2.37 -16.62
C MET A 45 4.30 -2.09 -17.89
N LEU A 46 4.99 -1.64 -18.92
CA LEU A 46 4.44 -1.43 -20.26
C LEU A 46 4.82 -2.62 -21.14
N LEU A 47 3.81 -3.35 -21.61
CA LEU A 47 3.95 -4.58 -22.38
C LEU A 47 3.57 -4.32 -23.85
N PRO A 48 4.50 -4.42 -24.80
CA PRO A 48 4.18 -4.29 -26.21
C PRO A 48 3.20 -5.40 -26.61
N LYS A 49 2.18 -5.05 -27.39
CA LYS A 49 1.30 -6.05 -27.99
C LYS A 49 1.73 -6.36 -29.43
N PRO A 50 1.69 -7.63 -29.86
CA PRO A 50 1.87 -7.95 -31.27
C PRO A 50 0.77 -7.24 -32.08
N SER A 51 1.17 -6.50 -33.11
CA SER A 51 0.24 -6.07 -34.16
C SER A 51 -0.05 -7.28 -35.06
N GLU A 52 -1.23 -7.35 -35.68
CA GLU A 52 -1.51 -8.31 -36.75
C GLU A 52 -0.60 -8.12 -37.99
N SER A 53 0.11 -6.97 -38.07
CA SER A 53 1.17 -6.73 -39.04
C SER A 53 2.52 -7.29 -38.55
N SER A 54 3.31 -7.86 -39.47
CA SER A 54 4.53 -8.65 -39.25
C SER A 54 5.69 -7.98 -38.52
N THR A 55 5.54 -6.74 -38.05
CA THR A 55 6.50 -6.03 -37.21
C THR A 55 5.92 -5.87 -35.81
N THR A 56 6.50 -6.55 -34.82
CA THR A 56 6.16 -6.37 -33.39
C THR A 56 6.40 -4.91 -33.00
N PRO A 57 5.34 -4.14 -32.69
CA PRO A 57 5.47 -2.72 -32.45
C PRO A 57 6.14 -2.48 -31.08
N THR A 58 7.09 -1.55 -31.04
CA THR A 58 7.94 -1.31 -29.87
C THR A 58 7.32 -0.30 -28.91
N VAL A 59 7.50 -0.45 -27.59
CA VAL A 59 6.91 0.48 -26.61
C VAL A 59 7.30 1.93 -26.92
N GLY A 60 8.58 2.20 -27.18
CA GLY A 60 9.08 3.54 -27.48
C GLY A 60 8.61 4.13 -28.81
N THR A 61 7.99 3.33 -29.70
CA THR A 61 7.46 3.84 -30.99
C THR A 61 6.21 4.70 -30.75
N TYR A 62 5.31 4.26 -29.88
CA TYR A 62 4.00 4.89 -29.68
C TYR A 62 3.78 5.42 -28.25
N VAL A 63 4.54 4.96 -27.26
CA VAL A 63 4.49 5.46 -25.88
C VAL A 63 5.64 6.43 -25.64
N LYS A 64 5.30 7.69 -25.36
CA LYS A 64 6.25 8.71 -24.90
C LYS A 64 6.69 8.44 -23.46
N GLY A 65 5.75 8.01 -22.62
CA GLY A 65 5.94 7.87 -21.19
C GLY A 65 4.64 7.55 -20.46
N ILE A 66 4.72 7.47 -19.14
CA ILE A 66 3.56 7.37 -18.26
C ILE A 66 3.29 8.72 -17.57
N SER A 67 2.05 8.88 -17.13
CA SER A 67 1.62 9.96 -16.24
C SER A 67 0.85 9.33 -15.09
N PHE A 68 1.31 9.58 -13.86
CA PHE A 68 0.72 9.08 -12.63
C PHE A 68 0.22 10.23 -11.77
N TYR A 69 -1.10 10.37 -11.67
CA TYR A 69 -1.75 11.41 -10.88
C TYR A 69 -1.89 10.98 -9.41
N CYS A 70 -1.46 11.87 -8.53
CA CYS A 70 -1.61 11.78 -7.08
C CYS A 70 -2.64 12.83 -6.63
N PRO A 71 -3.68 12.47 -5.85
CA PRO A 71 -4.72 13.40 -5.41
C PRO A 71 -4.29 14.29 -4.22
N PHE A 72 -3.03 14.70 -4.23
CA PHE A 72 -2.35 15.54 -3.25
C PHE A 72 -1.07 16.09 -3.87
N SER A 73 -0.53 17.16 -3.30
CA SER A 73 0.73 17.74 -3.76
C SER A 73 1.89 16.78 -3.54
N VAL A 74 2.69 16.57 -4.59
CA VAL A 74 3.90 15.75 -4.57
C VAL A 74 5.08 16.60 -4.98
N ASP A 75 6.13 16.60 -4.16
CA ASP A 75 7.42 17.19 -4.50
C ASP A 75 8.48 16.10 -4.76
N ASP A 76 9.64 16.50 -5.27
CA ASP A 76 10.72 15.56 -5.57
C ASP A 76 11.30 14.85 -4.32
N LYS A 77 11.15 15.44 -3.12
CA LYS A 77 11.60 14.82 -1.87
C LYS A 77 10.66 13.70 -1.44
N SER A 78 9.39 13.82 -1.78
CA SER A 78 8.33 12.87 -1.47
C SER A 78 8.27 11.68 -2.43
N CYS A 79 8.98 11.76 -3.56
CA CYS A 79 9.06 10.69 -4.56
C CYS A 79 10.50 10.16 -4.69
N THR A 80 10.72 8.86 -4.58
CA THR A 80 12.03 8.22 -4.68
C THR A 80 12.07 7.17 -5.79
N ASP A 81 13.05 7.21 -6.66
CA ASP A 81 13.31 6.13 -7.63
C ASP A 81 13.85 4.89 -6.91
N LEU A 82 13.33 3.70 -7.24
CA LEU A 82 13.72 2.45 -6.59
C LEU A 82 14.71 1.61 -7.40
N ILE A 83 15.09 2.01 -8.62
CA ILE A 83 16.01 1.21 -9.46
C ILE A 83 17.34 0.91 -8.75
N ASP A 84 17.89 1.85 -7.99
CA ASP A 84 19.16 1.70 -7.26
C ASP A 84 19.01 0.94 -5.92
N GLN A 85 17.77 0.75 -5.47
CA GLN A 85 17.43 0.06 -4.21
C GLN A 85 17.06 -1.41 -4.42
N VAL A 86 17.02 -1.87 -5.67
CA VAL A 86 16.70 -3.26 -6.02
C VAL A 86 17.93 -3.97 -6.59
N ASP A 87 18.15 -5.20 -6.12
CA ASP A 87 19.05 -6.16 -6.77
C ASP A 87 18.22 -7.24 -7.51
N ALA A 88 18.90 -8.17 -8.20
CA ALA A 88 18.23 -9.26 -8.91
C ALA A 88 17.32 -10.10 -7.99
N ARG A 89 17.68 -10.29 -6.72
CA ARG A 89 16.89 -11.07 -5.77
C ARG A 89 15.63 -10.30 -5.38
N THR A 90 15.73 -9.00 -5.12
CA THR A 90 14.57 -8.15 -4.84
C THR A 90 13.62 -8.09 -6.05
N ILE A 91 14.15 -7.95 -7.27
CA ILE A 91 13.34 -7.96 -8.49
C ILE A 91 12.61 -9.31 -8.63
N GLY A 92 13.34 -10.41 -8.45
CA GLY A 92 12.76 -11.75 -8.44
C GLY A 92 11.64 -11.90 -7.40
N ALA A 93 11.82 -11.36 -6.21
CA ALA A 93 10.80 -11.39 -5.16
C ALA A 93 9.57 -10.52 -5.47
N ILE A 94 9.73 -9.39 -6.17
CA ILE A 94 8.62 -8.53 -6.66
C ILE A 94 7.75 -9.27 -7.67
N PHE A 95 8.36 -10.00 -8.61
CA PHE A 95 7.65 -10.76 -9.64
C PHE A 95 7.33 -12.20 -9.23
N ASN A 96 7.82 -12.65 -8.07
CA ASN A 96 7.76 -14.02 -7.58
C ASN A 96 8.34 -15.02 -8.59
N ASP A 97 9.53 -14.70 -9.10
CA ASP A 97 10.27 -15.47 -10.11
C ASP A 97 11.77 -15.44 -9.80
N GLN A 98 12.52 -16.41 -10.30
CA GLN A 98 13.97 -16.31 -10.32
C GLN A 98 14.39 -15.28 -11.36
N CYS A 99 15.29 -14.38 -10.96
CA CYS A 99 15.65 -13.21 -11.76
C CYS A 99 17.16 -13.13 -11.94
N LYS A 100 17.57 -12.78 -13.16
CA LYS A 100 18.90 -12.27 -13.47
C LYS A 100 18.76 -10.82 -13.90
N SER A 101 19.72 -9.98 -13.52
CA SER A 101 19.74 -8.59 -13.98
C SER A 101 21.15 -8.10 -14.26
N ALA A 102 21.29 -7.25 -15.27
CA ALA A 102 22.53 -6.56 -15.60
C ALA A 102 22.27 -5.06 -15.76
N ASP A 103 23.14 -4.23 -15.17
CA ASP A 103 23.10 -2.78 -15.37
C ASP A 103 23.55 -2.42 -16.79
N SER A 104 22.90 -1.43 -17.39
CA SER A 104 23.39 -0.76 -18.59
C SER A 104 24.67 0.04 -18.33
N ASP A 105 25.46 0.27 -19.38
CA ASP A 105 26.71 1.04 -19.30
C ASP A 105 26.49 2.46 -18.73
N ASN A 106 25.37 3.09 -19.07
CA ASN A 106 25.01 4.43 -18.59
C ASN A 106 24.22 4.43 -17.28
N LYS A 107 23.87 3.25 -16.73
CA LYS A 107 23.07 3.07 -15.50
C LYS A 107 21.70 3.73 -15.54
N GLU A 108 21.14 3.92 -16.73
CA GLU A 108 19.78 4.47 -16.91
C GLU A 108 18.71 3.38 -16.87
N TRP A 109 19.11 2.13 -17.06
CA TRP A 109 18.24 0.97 -16.98
C TRP A 109 19.00 -0.31 -16.60
N LYS A 110 18.25 -1.34 -16.20
CA LYS A 110 18.71 -2.71 -15.97
C LYS A 110 18.00 -3.64 -16.93
N GLU A 111 18.74 -4.50 -17.62
CA GLU A 111 18.18 -5.66 -18.29
C GLU A 111 17.77 -6.68 -17.25
N VAL A 112 16.56 -7.22 -17.36
CA VAL A 112 16.01 -8.19 -16.43
C VAL A 112 15.49 -9.39 -17.19
N THR A 113 15.88 -10.58 -16.75
CA THR A 113 15.37 -11.86 -17.26
C THR A 113 14.72 -12.65 -16.12
N LEU A 114 13.45 -13.02 -16.28
CA LEU A 114 12.67 -13.87 -15.38
C LEU A 114 12.60 -15.29 -15.92
N GLN A 115 12.94 -16.29 -15.10
CA GLN A 115 13.06 -17.67 -15.58
C GLN A 115 11.73 -18.33 -15.94
N ASN A 116 10.65 -18.02 -15.23
CA ASN A 116 9.32 -18.59 -15.51
C ASN A 116 8.49 -17.72 -16.46
N GLY A 117 9.04 -16.59 -16.93
CA GLY A 117 8.47 -15.80 -18.02
C GLY A 117 7.19 -15.03 -17.67
N SER A 118 6.88 -14.81 -16.40
CA SER A 118 5.66 -14.14 -15.96
C SER A 118 5.98 -12.82 -15.25
N PRO A 119 5.45 -11.66 -15.68
CA PRO A 119 4.49 -11.47 -16.79
C PRO A 119 5.13 -11.52 -18.19
N CYS A 120 6.46 -11.42 -18.28
CA CYS A 120 7.25 -11.58 -19.50
C CYS A 120 8.64 -12.12 -19.13
N GLU A 121 9.31 -12.76 -20.08
CA GLU A 121 10.66 -13.32 -19.88
C GLU A 121 11.73 -12.24 -19.73
N GLU A 122 11.73 -11.23 -20.59
CA GLU A 122 12.75 -10.18 -20.57
C GLU A 122 12.11 -8.79 -20.61
N PHE A 123 12.68 -7.85 -19.86
CA PHE A 123 12.26 -6.46 -19.83
C PHE A 123 13.38 -5.53 -19.32
N TYR A 124 13.19 -4.22 -19.51
CA TYR A 124 14.09 -3.20 -18.99
C TYR A 124 13.49 -2.47 -17.79
N PHE A 125 14.13 -2.57 -16.63
CA PHE A 125 13.82 -1.73 -15.47
C PHE A 125 14.49 -0.37 -15.68
N CYS A 126 13.71 0.66 -15.92
CA CYS A 126 14.18 2.00 -16.27
C CYS A 126 14.17 2.96 -15.08
N LYS A 127 15.13 3.88 -15.09
CA LYS A 127 15.21 5.00 -14.15
C LYS A 127 14.01 5.95 -14.34
N CYS A 128 13.49 6.46 -13.24
CA CYS A 128 12.35 7.36 -13.21
C CYS A 128 12.82 8.82 -13.30
N LYS A 129 13.09 9.31 -14.53
CA LYS A 129 13.27 10.74 -14.77
C LYS A 129 11.92 11.44 -14.72
N ARG A 130 11.66 12.15 -13.62
CA ARG A 130 10.34 12.68 -13.29
C ARG A 130 10.22 14.16 -13.62
N THR A 131 9.08 14.53 -14.17
CA THR A 131 8.59 15.91 -14.19
C THR A 131 7.26 15.99 -13.45
N TYR A 132 7.03 17.07 -12.73
CA TYR A 132 5.83 17.26 -11.90
C TYR A 132 4.99 18.38 -12.51
N HIS A 133 3.68 18.15 -12.61
CA HIS A 133 2.71 19.15 -13.03
C HIS A 133 1.65 19.28 -11.95
N ASP A 134 1.47 20.49 -11.45
CA ASP A 134 0.38 20.78 -10.52
C ASP A 134 -0.93 20.82 -11.30
N GLU A 135 -1.91 20.08 -10.80
CA GLU A 135 -3.28 20.02 -11.30
C GLU A 135 -4.20 20.69 -10.27
N ASP A 136 -5.48 20.90 -10.60
CA ASP A 136 -6.41 21.62 -9.73
C ASP A 136 -6.60 20.92 -8.37
N SER A 137 -6.51 19.59 -8.34
CA SER A 137 -6.78 18.76 -7.16
C SER A 137 -5.62 17.84 -6.74
N GLY A 138 -4.44 17.99 -7.33
CA GLY A 138 -3.31 17.09 -7.09
C GLY A 138 -2.06 17.40 -7.91
N THR A 139 -1.18 16.41 -8.06
CA THR A 139 0.04 16.52 -8.86
C THR A 139 0.15 15.32 -9.80
N THR A 140 0.44 15.58 -11.07
CA THR A 140 0.78 14.55 -12.06
C THR A 140 2.30 14.36 -12.12
N ILE A 141 2.76 13.13 -11.91
CA ILE A 141 4.15 12.71 -12.09
C ILE A 141 4.29 12.10 -13.47
N GLU A 142 5.07 12.73 -14.34
CA GLU A 142 5.38 12.22 -15.67
C GLU A 142 6.75 11.56 -15.70
N ILE A 143 6.82 10.37 -16.31
CA ILE A 143 8.08 9.64 -16.54
C ILE A 143 8.13 9.26 -18.02
N ASP A 144 9.18 9.69 -18.71
CA ASP A 144 9.39 9.37 -20.13
C ASP A 144 10.05 8.00 -20.31
N VAL A 145 9.69 7.29 -21.39
CA VAL A 145 10.42 6.09 -21.83
C VAL A 145 11.79 6.54 -22.35
N PRO A 146 12.91 5.99 -21.84
CA PRO A 146 14.23 6.35 -22.33
C PRO A 146 14.39 5.96 -23.80
N LYS A 147 14.98 6.85 -24.60
CA LYS A 147 15.14 6.67 -26.06
C LYS A 147 16.19 5.62 -26.44
N ASP A 148 17.11 5.36 -25.52
CA ASP A 148 18.27 4.50 -25.65
C ASP A 148 18.02 3.06 -25.17
N VAL A 149 16.87 2.80 -24.55
CA VAL A 149 16.49 1.44 -24.15
C VAL A 149 16.29 0.58 -25.40
N PRO A 150 16.96 -0.58 -25.51
CA PRO A 150 16.81 -1.46 -26.66
C PRO A 150 15.34 -1.83 -26.86
N GLN A 151 14.87 -1.65 -28.07
CA GLN A 151 13.51 -1.99 -28.47
C GLN A 151 13.54 -3.35 -29.19
N PRO A 152 12.49 -4.20 -29.12
CA PRO A 152 11.09 -3.90 -28.82
C PRO A 152 10.62 -4.25 -27.39
N TRP A 153 11.50 -4.31 -26.40
CA TRP A 153 11.19 -4.98 -25.14
C TRP A 153 10.26 -4.20 -24.20
N PRO A 154 9.52 -4.91 -23.32
CA PRO A 154 8.79 -4.29 -22.24
C PRO A 154 9.67 -3.38 -21.36
N VAL A 155 9.06 -2.34 -20.80
CA VAL A 155 9.75 -1.44 -19.85
C VAL A 155 9.01 -1.39 -18.53
N TYR A 156 9.77 -1.30 -17.45
CA TYR A 156 9.26 -1.27 -16.09
C TYR A 156 9.79 -0.05 -15.35
N PHE A 157 8.89 0.71 -14.73
CA PHE A 157 9.21 1.82 -13.84
C PHE A 157 8.78 1.46 -12.43
N ARG A 158 9.57 1.85 -11.43
CA ARG A 158 9.19 1.69 -10.03
C ARG A 158 9.70 2.84 -9.17
N PHE A 159 8.79 3.50 -8.50
CA PHE A 159 9.09 4.62 -7.60
C PHE A 159 8.27 4.51 -6.31
N ARG A 160 8.73 5.19 -5.27
CA ARG A 160 8.12 5.24 -3.94
C ARG A 160 7.61 6.63 -3.63
N LEU A 161 6.37 6.71 -3.17
CA LEU A 161 5.75 7.92 -2.65
C LEU A 161 5.73 7.88 -1.12
N ARG A 162 6.01 9.02 -0.50
CA ARG A 162 5.96 9.26 0.95
C ARG A 162 5.31 10.62 1.23
N GLY A 163 5.02 10.89 2.50
CA GLY A 163 4.53 12.19 2.96
C GLY A 163 3.06 12.15 3.37
N GLU A 164 2.53 13.32 3.70
CA GLU A 164 1.22 13.43 4.36
C GLU A 164 0.06 12.94 3.49
N GLY A 165 0.13 13.17 2.17
CA GLY A 165 -0.87 12.65 1.24
C GLY A 165 -0.97 11.12 1.22
N ILE A 166 0.17 10.43 1.37
CA ILE A 166 0.21 8.97 1.47
C ILE A 166 -0.27 8.47 2.83
N ARG A 167 -0.08 9.23 3.91
CA ARG A 167 -0.64 8.87 5.23
C ARG A 167 -2.16 8.85 5.24
N GLN A 168 -2.81 9.67 4.39
CA GLN A 168 -4.26 9.64 4.21
C GLN A 168 -4.80 8.33 3.63
N LEU A 169 -3.92 7.47 3.07
CA LEU A 169 -4.31 6.10 2.71
C LEU A 169 -4.76 5.27 3.91
N LEU A 170 -4.29 5.62 5.11
CA LEU A 170 -4.51 4.89 6.33
C LEU A 170 -5.27 5.77 7.33
N THR A 171 -6.57 5.52 7.48
CA THR A 171 -7.43 6.27 8.39
C THR A 171 -7.62 5.49 9.69
N ILE A 172 -7.41 6.15 10.83
CA ILE A 172 -7.70 5.55 12.14
C ILE A 172 -9.21 5.53 12.33
N SER A 173 -9.76 4.34 12.59
CA SER A 173 -11.16 4.15 12.93
C SER A 173 -11.31 3.96 14.43
N HIS A 174 -12.17 4.74 15.06
CA HIS A 174 -12.52 4.56 16.47
C HIS A 174 -13.84 3.78 16.56
N SER A 175 -13.83 2.64 17.26
CA SER A 175 -15.05 1.92 17.61
C SER A 175 -15.91 2.78 18.55
N LYS A 176 -17.24 2.58 18.54
CA LYS A 176 -18.14 3.28 19.47
C LYS A 176 -17.86 2.94 20.94
N ASP A 177 -17.29 1.75 21.19
CA ASP A 177 -16.87 1.28 22.52
C ASP A 177 -15.42 1.65 22.85
N GLN A 178 -14.93 2.78 22.33
CA GLN A 178 -13.56 3.25 22.49
C GLN A 178 -13.14 3.28 23.96
N LEU A 179 -14.05 3.68 24.87
CA LEU A 179 -13.80 3.78 26.31
C LEU A 179 -13.40 2.46 26.99
N LEU A 180 -13.70 1.30 26.39
CA LEU A 180 -13.34 -0.02 26.91
C LEU A 180 -12.28 -0.70 26.02
N THR A 181 -12.42 -0.58 24.70
CA THR A 181 -11.63 -1.36 23.74
C THR A 181 -10.31 -0.71 23.32
N SER A 182 -10.17 0.62 23.47
CA SER A 182 -8.96 1.34 23.00
C SER A 182 -7.69 1.00 23.78
N ALA A 183 -7.81 0.34 24.93
CA ALA A 183 -6.66 -0.09 25.72
C ALA A 183 -5.97 -1.32 25.15
N PHE A 184 -6.69 -2.11 24.35
CA PHE A 184 -6.28 -3.43 23.89
C PHE A 184 -6.15 -3.49 22.37
N SER A 185 -6.93 -2.70 21.64
CA SER A 185 -6.84 -2.69 20.19
C SER A 185 -7.13 -1.32 19.57
N LYS A 186 -6.45 -1.06 18.45
CA LYS A 186 -6.69 0.05 17.55
C LYS A 186 -7.15 -0.51 16.21
N GLU A 187 -8.10 0.15 15.57
CA GLU A 187 -8.52 -0.19 14.21
C GLU A 187 -8.08 0.90 13.24
N GLU A 188 -7.54 0.47 12.11
CA GLU A 188 -7.14 1.33 11.02
C GLU A 188 -7.74 0.79 9.73
N VAL A 189 -7.93 1.67 8.76
CA VAL A 189 -8.58 1.35 7.49
C VAL A 189 -7.71 1.87 6.36
N VAL A 190 -7.39 0.99 5.42
CA VAL A 190 -6.82 1.35 4.13
C VAL A 190 -7.95 1.50 3.12
N ASP A 191 -8.06 2.65 2.44
CA ASP A 191 -9.06 2.93 1.39
C ASP A 191 -8.39 3.28 0.06
N PHE A 192 -7.62 2.37 -0.54
CA PHE A 192 -6.89 2.66 -1.77
C PHE A 192 -7.79 2.64 -3.00
N ARG A 193 -7.68 3.68 -3.84
CA ARG A 193 -8.47 3.85 -5.07
C ARG A 193 -7.58 4.26 -6.23
N PHE A 194 -7.71 3.56 -7.35
CA PHE A 194 -6.90 3.77 -8.55
C PHE A 194 -7.81 3.78 -9.79
N ASN A 195 -7.67 4.79 -10.64
CA ASN A 195 -8.57 5.07 -11.77
C ASN A 195 -10.08 5.01 -11.43
N ASP A 196 -10.48 5.26 -10.18
CA ASP A 196 -11.89 5.29 -9.80
C ASP A 196 -12.53 6.59 -10.28
N TYR A 197 -13.18 6.53 -11.43
CA TYR A 197 -13.83 7.68 -12.09
C TYR A 197 -14.70 8.52 -11.16
N ARG A 198 -15.41 7.88 -10.21
CA ARG A 198 -16.31 8.57 -9.26
C ARG A 198 -15.58 9.44 -8.24
N THR A 199 -14.30 9.16 -7.97
CA THR A 199 -13.53 9.83 -6.91
C THR A 199 -12.23 10.47 -7.38
N LEU A 200 -11.93 10.40 -8.67
CA LEU A 200 -11.15 11.45 -9.34
C LEU A 200 -12.02 12.69 -9.38
N ASP A 201 -11.53 13.85 -8.99
CA ASP A 201 -12.28 15.11 -8.97
C ASP A 201 -11.74 16.16 -9.94
N ASP A 202 -10.65 15.83 -10.62
CA ASP A 202 -10.05 16.64 -11.67
C ASP A 202 -10.58 16.19 -13.04
N ASP A 203 -11.34 17.06 -13.71
CA ASP A 203 -11.93 16.76 -15.01
C ASP A 203 -10.89 16.64 -16.13
N THR A 204 -9.75 17.34 -16.01
CA THR A 204 -8.63 17.22 -16.95
C THR A 204 -8.04 15.82 -16.86
N VAL A 205 -7.78 15.33 -15.65
CA VAL A 205 -7.27 13.97 -15.41
C VAL A 205 -8.29 12.92 -15.84
N ARG A 206 -9.58 13.08 -15.51
CA ARG A 206 -10.65 12.17 -15.93
C ARG A 206 -10.68 12.00 -17.45
N SER A 207 -10.57 13.10 -18.20
CA SER A 207 -10.57 13.06 -19.67
C SER A 207 -9.40 12.26 -20.26
N LYS A 208 -8.30 12.07 -19.52
CA LYS A 208 -7.14 11.27 -19.94
C LYS A 208 -7.33 9.77 -19.79
N LEU A 209 -8.31 9.36 -18.97
CA LEU A 209 -8.65 7.94 -18.75
C LEU A 209 -9.68 7.41 -19.75
N ASP A 210 -10.29 8.30 -20.55
CA ASP A 210 -11.21 7.90 -21.61
C ASP A 210 -10.46 7.12 -22.69
N GLU A 211 -11.09 6.06 -23.22
CA GLU A 211 -10.50 5.18 -24.24
C GLU A 211 -10.09 5.91 -25.53
N ASN A 212 -10.71 7.08 -25.79
CA ASN A 212 -10.47 7.92 -26.96
C ASN A 212 -9.71 9.21 -26.63
N ALA A 213 -9.04 9.28 -25.48
CA ALA A 213 -8.30 10.46 -25.06
C ALA A 213 -7.19 10.81 -26.05
N LYS A 214 -7.23 12.04 -26.59
CA LYS A 214 -6.20 12.53 -27.50
C LYS A 214 -4.85 12.65 -26.79
N GLY A 215 -3.79 12.25 -27.50
CA GLY A 215 -2.42 12.22 -26.96
C GLY A 215 -2.18 11.12 -25.92
N CYS A 216 -3.13 10.20 -25.71
CA CYS A 216 -2.95 9.01 -24.88
C CYS A 216 -2.80 7.76 -25.76
N VAL A 217 -2.11 6.76 -25.23
CA VAL A 217 -2.04 5.41 -25.83
C VAL A 217 -3.19 4.58 -25.25
N PRO A 218 -4.02 3.92 -26.08
CA PRO A 218 -5.05 3.01 -25.60
C PRO A 218 -4.43 1.91 -24.73
N VAL A 219 -5.01 1.66 -23.57
CA VAL A 219 -4.59 0.53 -22.73
C VAL A 219 -5.46 -0.67 -23.07
N ASP A 220 -4.82 -1.82 -23.22
CA ASP A 220 -5.52 -3.08 -23.47
C ASP A 220 -6.51 -3.41 -22.35
N GLY A 221 -7.62 -4.02 -22.73
CA GLY A 221 -8.76 -4.29 -21.87
C GLY A 221 -8.55 -5.39 -20.81
N LYS A 222 -7.32 -5.64 -20.37
CA LYS A 222 -6.99 -6.51 -19.23
C LYS A 222 -5.76 -5.96 -18.53
N ILE A 223 -5.96 -5.22 -17.45
CA ILE A 223 -4.89 -4.62 -16.65
C ILE A 223 -4.73 -5.45 -15.38
N PRO A 224 -3.67 -6.28 -15.24
CA PRO A 224 -3.39 -6.97 -14.00
C PRO A 224 -2.89 -5.97 -12.95
N ILE A 225 -3.50 -6.02 -11.77
CA ILE A 225 -3.15 -5.20 -10.61
C ILE A 225 -2.75 -6.14 -9.48
N HIS A 226 -1.51 -5.99 -9.04
CA HIS A 226 -0.96 -6.63 -7.86
C HIS A 226 -0.90 -5.60 -6.74
N PHE A 227 -1.56 -5.85 -5.63
CA PHE A 227 -1.52 -4.99 -4.45
C PHE A 227 -0.95 -5.78 -3.28
N LEU A 228 0.12 -5.27 -2.67
CA LEU A 228 0.74 -5.85 -1.49
C LEU A 228 0.62 -4.88 -0.32
N LEU A 229 0.14 -5.36 0.83
CA LEU A 229 0.29 -4.66 2.10
C LEU A 229 1.45 -5.29 2.86
N MET A 230 2.47 -4.49 3.18
CA MET A 230 3.57 -4.84 4.06
C MET A 230 3.28 -4.23 5.44
N SER A 231 2.96 -5.07 6.41
CA SER A 231 2.66 -4.64 7.78
C SER A 231 3.21 -5.65 8.79
N HIS A 232 3.28 -5.26 10.05
CA HIS A 232 3.77 -6.11 11.12
C HIS A 232 2.90 -7.38 11.26
N ALA A 233 3.53 -8.52 11.55
CA ALA A 233 2.88 -9.84 11.60
C ALA A 233 1.78 -9.96 12.66
N THR A 234 1.76 -9.07 13.65
CA THR A 234 0.73 -9.00 14.70
C THR A 234 -0.52 -8.22 14.28
N VAL A 235 -0.51 -7.59 13.11
CA VAL A 235 -1.67 -6.87 12.59
C VAL A 235 -2.62 -7.86 11.92
N ASP A 236 -3.84 -7.91 12.42
CA ASP A 236 -4.91 -8.70 11.82
C ASP A 236 -5.50 -7.91 10.64
N VAL A 237 -5.50 -8.50 9.44
CA VAL A 237 -5.96 -7.86 8.22
C VAL A 237 -7.24 -8.54 7.72
N ASP A 238 -8.28 -7.73 7.52
CA ASP A 238 -9.56 -8.15 6.95
C ASP A 238 -9.85 -7.34 5.68
N SER A 239 -9.94 -8.01 4.54
CA SER A 239 -10.23 -7.38 3.25
C SER A 239 -11.71 -7.41 2.86
N GLY A 240 -12.58 -8.08 3.62
CA GLY A 240 -14.01 -8.31 3.29
C GLY A 240 -14.26 -9.15 2.01
N ASP A 241 -13.32 -9.15 1.06
CA ASP A 241 -13.30 -9.96 -0.15
C ASP A 241 -12.22 -11.04 -0.03
N VAL A 242 -12.67 -12.28 0.18
CA VAL A 242 -11.81 -13.47 0.31
C VAL A 242 -11.28 -13.93 -1.05
N THR A 243 -11.96 -13.58 -2.16
CA THR A 243 -11.64 -14.12 -3.49
C THR A 243 -10.42 -13.47 -4.14
N GLY A 244 -10.09 -12.24 -3.75
CA GLY A 244 -8.94 -11.51 -4.27
C GLY A 244 -7.62 -11.76 -3.52
N LEU A 245 -7.67 -12.31 -2.31
CA LEU A 245 -6.47 -12.59 -1.50
C LEU A 245 -5.78 -13.84 -2.06
N LYS A 246 -4.57 -13.66 -2.56
CA LYS A 246 -3.80 -14.73 -3.20
C LYS A 246 -2.87 -15.43 -2.21
N GLU A 247 -2.15 -14.65 -1.40
CA GLU A 247 -1.06 -15.16 -0.59
C GLU A 247 -0.79 -14.27 0.63
N ARG A 248 -0.27 -14.89 1.69
CA ARG A 248 0.30 -14.22 2.85
C ARG A 248 1.64 -14.86 3.17
N ARG A 249 2.71 -14.07 3.27
CA ARG A 249 4.06 -14.57 3.59
C ARG A 249 4.84 -13.60 4.46
N LEU A 250 5.74 -14.12 5.30
CA LEU A 250 6.75 -13.31 5.98
C LEU A 250 7.78 -12.81 4.97
N LEU A 251 8.30 -11.60 5.19
CA LEU A 251 9.36 -11.05 4.35
C LEU A 251 10.73 -11.61 4.73
N GLU A 252 11.51 -11.94 3.72
CA GLU A 252 12.88 -12.40 3.86
C GLU A 252 13.82 -11.19 4.01
N GLU A 253 14.29 -10.92 5.22
CA GLU A 253 15.09 -9.71 5.53
C GLU A 253 16.27 -9.50 4.55
N GLU A 254 17.01 -10.56 4.22
CA GLU A 254 18.16 -10.49 3.30
C GLU A 254 17.82 -10.05 1.87
N ILE A 255 16.56 -10.23 1.45
CA ILE A 255 16.07 -9.86 0.11
C ILE A 255 15.54 -8.42 0.11
N TRP A 256 14.92 -8.00 1.22
CA TRP A 256 14.15 -6.76 1.29
C TRP A 256 14.87 -5.62 2.02
N ASP A 257 15.97 -5.87 2.74
CA ASP A 257 16.62 -4.84 3.60
C ASP A 257 17.03 -3.58 2.83
N ARG A 258 17.60 -3.71 1.62
CA ARG A 258 17.97 -2.53 0.80
C ARG A 258 16.77 -1.81 0.19
N TYR A 259 15.65 -2.51 0.05
CA TYR A 259 14.45 -2.07 -0.63
C TYR A 259 13.43 -1.43 0.32
N ALA A 260 13.31 -1.95 1.54
CA ALA A 260 12.33 -1.52 2.51
C ALA A 260 12.48 -0.03 2.83
N PRO A 261 11.39 0.67 3.18
CA PRO A 261 11.48 2.06 3.56
C PRO A 261 12.41 2.24 4.78
N ASN A 262 13.43 3.07 4.64
CA ASN A 262 14.18 3.55 5.81
C ASN A 262 13.29 4.54 6.58
N TRP A 263 12.64 4.05 7.63
CA TRP A 263 11.95 4.87 8.62
C TRP A 263 12.97 5.33 9.66
N LYS A 264 12.96 6.62 10.02
CA LYS A 264 13.78 7.11 11.13
C LYS A 264 13.01 6.88 12.41
N HIS A 265 13.29 5.80 13.13
CA HIS A 265 12.72 5.59 14.45
C HIS A 265 13.25 6.64 15.42
N GLU A 266 12.39 7.58 15.82
CA GLU A 266 12.50 8.14 17.18
C GLU A 266 12.13 6.99 18.12
N GLU A 267 13.03 6.63 19.04
CA GLU A 267 12.90 5.50 19.97
C GLU A 267 11.57 5.54 20.77
N THR A 268 10.47 5.04 20.20
CA THR A 268 9.22 4.84 20.93
C THR A 268 9.33 3.54 21.71
N GLY A 269 9.46 3.67 23.04
CA GLY A 269 9.89 2.63 23.98
C GLY A 269 8.95 1.44 24.24
N ILE A 270 8.28 0.90 23.22
CA ILE A 270 7.43 -0.29 23.36
C ILE A 270 8.22 -1.59 23.12
N PHE A 271 9.29 -1.55 22.32
CA PHE A 271 10.13 -2.72 22.05
C PHE A 271 11.55 -2.54 22.58
N LYS A 272 11.73 -2.70 23.90
CA LYS A 272 13.05 -2.98 24.48
C LYS A 272 13.46 -4.41 24.12
N LYS A 273 14.06 -4.64 22.94
CA LYS A 273 14.71 -5.93 22.64
C LYS A 273 16.11 -5.98 23.28
N ARG A 274 16.44 -7.17 23.77
CA ARG A 274 17.67 -7.54 24.50
C ARG A 274 18.92 -7.11 23.74
N LYS A 275 19.84 -6.45 24.45
CA LYS A 275 21.19 -6.18 23.99
C LYS A 275 21.90 -7.52 23.76
N ASN A 276 22.27 -7.82 22.52
CA ASN A 276 23.60 -8.29 22.15
C ASN A 276 23.70 -8.46 20.63
N HIS A 277 24.81 -7.94 20.09
CA HIS A 277 25.21 -7.84 18.69
C HIS A 277 24.55 -6.72 17.86
N GLN A 278 25.39 -5.76 17.52
CA GLN A 278 25.10 -4.54 16.77
C GLN A 278 25.51 -4.77 15.31
N PRO A 279 24.64 -4.42 14.36
CA PRO A 279 24.85 -3.21 13.58
C PRO A 279 23.59 -2.31 13.56
N ASP A 280 23.82 -1.02 13.35
CA ASP A 280 22.87 0.08 13.09
C ASP A 280 21.46 0.05 13.73
N LYS A 281 21.30 0.76 14.85
CA LYS A 281 20.15 0.69 15.79
C LYS A 281 18.87 1.44 15.37
N SER A 282 18.65 1.71 14.08
CA SER A 282 17.50 2.54 13.65
C SER A 282 16.53 1.88 12.67
N ARG A 283 16.73 0.62 12.30
CA ARG A 283 15.89 -0.09 11.34
C ARG A 283 14.91 -1.06 12.01
N THR A 284 13.66 -1.01 11.58
CA THR A 284 12.65 -2.04 11.87
C THR A 284 13.17 -3.38 11.36
N SER A 285 13.25 -4.38 12.24
CA SER A 285 13.59 -5.73 11.83
C SER A 285 12.50 -6.25 10.89
N LEU A 286 12.88 -6.60 9.67
CA LEU A 286 11.96 -7.11 8.65
C LEU A 286 11.47 -8.53 8.96
N GLU A 287 12.10 -9.22 9.93
CA GLU A 287 11.73 -10.56 10.40
C GLU A 287 10.26 -10.64 10.86
N GLU A 288 9.70 -9.52 11.33
CA GLU A 288 8.34 -9.43 11.85
C GLU A 288 7.38 -8.75 10.86
N VAL A 289 7.77 -8.58 9.58
CA VAL A 289 6.91 -8.00 8.54
C VAL A 289 6.28 -9.10 7.69
N THR A 290 4.96 -9.00 7.52
CA THR A 290 4.16 -9.88 6.66
C THR A 290 3.69 -9.11 5.42
N ALA A 291 3.86 -9.73 4.27
CA ALA A 291 3.26 -9.32 3.00
C ALA A 291 1.92 -10.01 2.79
N TRP A 292 0.87 -9.22 2.58
CA TRP A 292 -0.45 -9.69 2.16
C TRP A 292 -0.63 -9.33 0.69
N HIS A 293 -0.91 -10.30 -0.17
CA HIS A 293 -0.95 -10.09 -1.62
C HIS A 293 -2.33 -10.33 -2.20
N TRP A 294 -2.87 -9.30 -2.86
CA TRP A 294 -4.06 -9.38 -3.70
C TRP A 294 -3.70 -9.26 -5.18
N LYS A 295 -4.38 -10.06 -6.02
CA LYS A 295 -4.27 -9.97 -7.49
C LYS A 295 -5.66 -9.84 -8.09
N LYS A 296 -5.87 -8.80 -8.89
CA LYS A 296 -7.11 -8.55 -9.62
C LYS A 296 -6.80 -8.07 -11.02
N THR A 297 -7.65 -8.41 -11.99
CA THR A 297 -7.60 -7.84 -13.34
C THR A 297 -8.81 -6.94 -13.51
N ILE A 298 -8.62 -5.75 -14.07
CA ILE A 298 -9.71 -4.87 -14.51
C ILE A 298 -9.81 -4.90 -16.03
N ASP A 299 -11.02 -4.81 -16.57
CA ASP A 299 -11.26 -4.96 -18.00
C ASP A 299 -11.04 -3.64 -18.76
N LYS A 300 -11.15 -2.50 -18.10
CA LYS A 300 -10.89 -1.18 -18.70
C LYS A 300 -10.22 -0.26 -17.67
N PRO A 301 -9.39 0.71 -18.10
CA PRO A 301 -8.85 1.72 -17.20
C PRO A 301 -9.91 2.40 -16.35
N SER A 302 -11.08 2.71 -16.94
CA SER A 302 -12.18 3.44 -16.31
C SER A 302 -13.00 2.63 -15.31
N ASP A 303 -12.89 1.29 -15.29
CA ASP A 303 -13.54 0.46 -14.27
C ASP A 303 -12.99 0.76 -12.87
N GLY A 304 -11.73 1.19 -12.83
CA GLY A 304 -11.00 1.50 -11.61
C GLY A 304 -10.76 0.28 -10.73
N TYR A 305 -9.91 0.48 -9.72
CA TYR A 305 -9.55 -0.49 -8.72
C TYR A 305 -9.74 0.11 -7.33
N LYS A 306 -10.37 -0.66 -6.45
CA LYS A 306 -10.65 -0.26 -5.08
C LYS A 306 -10.18 -1.38 -4.16
N MET A 307 -9.43 -1.00 -3.14
CA MET A 307 -8.97 -1.91 -2.11
C MET A 307 -9.31 -1.30 -0.76
N TYR A 308 -10.16 -2.00 -0.01
CA TYR A 308 -10.55 -1.63 1.33
C TYR A 308 -10.04 -2.70 2.30
N LEU A 309 -9.16 -2.32 3.22
CA LEU A 309 -8.62 -3.22 4.23
C LEU A 309 -8.92 -2.66 5.62
N ARG A 310 -9.42 -3.50 6.51
CA ARG A 310 -9.50 -3.21 7.94
C ARG A 310 -8.32 -3.88 8.64
N LEU A 311 -7.53 -3.07 9.32
CA LEU A 311 -6.37 -3.48 10.08
C LEU A 311 -6.70 -3.39 11.56
N ARG A 312 -6.54 -4.47 12.30
CA ARG A 312 -6.70 -4.49 13.75
C ARG A 312 -5.34 -4.71 14.40
N LEU A 313 -4.94 -3.72 15.17
CA LEU A 313 -3.68 -3.71 15.88
C LEU A 313 -3.93 -4.01 17.35
N HIS A 314 -3.18 -4.95 17.90
CA HIS A 314 -3.18 -5.20 19.33
C HIS A 314 -2.22 -4.20 19.99
N VAL A 315 -2.78 -3.26 20.75
CA VAL A 315 -2.01 -2.24 21.47
C VAL A 315 -2.15 -2.54 22.95
N SER A 316 -1.04 -2.59 23.68
CA SER A 316 -1.05 -2.72 25.14
C SER A 316 -0.56 -1.41 25.76
N ASN A 317 -1.49 -0.50 26.04
CA ASN A 317 -1.13 0.76 26.67
C ASN A 317 -1.15 0.60 28.20
N TYR A 318 0.02 0.49 28.82
CA TYR A 318 0.16 0.36 30.27
C TYR A 318 -0.54 1.48 31.05
N GLY A 319 -0.57 2.71 30.52
CA GLY A 319 -1.31 3.82 31.14
C GLY A 319 -2.81 3.58 31.14
N THR A 320 -3.36 3.05 30.05
CA THR A 320 -4.78 2.69 29.98
C THR A 320 -5.09 1.46 30.84
N ILE A 321 -4.22 0.45 30.86
CA ILE A 321 -4.32 -0.71 31.76
C ILE A 321 -4.33 -0.26 33.22
N ALA A 322 -3.41 0.63 33.62
CA ALA A 322 -3.36 1.16 34.97
C ALA A 322 -4.64 1.92 35.34
N ARG A 323 -5.20 2.73 34.43
CA ARG A 323 -6.49 3.40 34.63
C ARG A 323 -7.62 2.40 34.85
N TYR A 324 -7.67 1.31 34.08
CA TYR A 324 -8.67 0.26 34.29
C TYR A 324 -8.48 -0.49 35.60
N LEU A 325 -7.24 -0.74 36.03
CA LEU A 325 -6.99 -1.33 37.35
C LEU A 325 -7.48 -0.42 38.48
N VAL A 326 -7.33 0.90 38.35
CA VAL A 326 -7.87 1.86 39.32
C VAL A 326 -9.40 1.87 39.32
N ILE A 327 -10.03 1.85 38.14
CA ILE A 327 -11.50 1.77 38.03
C ILE A 327 -12.02 0.47 38.65
N LEU A 328 -11.37 -0.66 38.34
CA LEU A 328 -11.73 -1.96 38.89
C LEU A 328 -11.61 -1.97 40.42
N PHE A 329 -10.52 -1.42 40.96
CA PHE A 329 -10.34 -1.28 42.41
C PHE A 329 -11.47 -0.46 43.04
N PHE A 330 -11.86 0.66 42.43
CA PHE A 330 -12.96 1.49 42.93
C PHE A 330 -14.30 0.75 42.88
N ILE A 331 -14.59 0.03 41.80
CA ILE A 331 -15.78 -0.83 41.67
C ILE A 331 -15.80 -1.86 42.80
N THR A 332 -14.69 -2.58 43.05
CA THR A 332 -14.60 -3.56 44.14
C THR A 332 -14.89 -2.93 45.50
N VAL A 333 -14.25 -1.80 45.83
CA VAL A 333 -14.45 -1.10 47.11
C VAL A 333 -15.92 -0.66 47.28
N VAL A 334 -16.55 -0.15 46.22
CA VAL A 334 -17.95 0.27 46.25
C VAL A 334 -18.88 -0.93 46.44
N PHE A 335 -18.67 -2.02 45.70
CA PHE A 335 -19.48 -3.24 45.84
C PHE A 335 -19.35 -3.85 47.24
N ASP A 336 -18.13 -3.98 47.77
CA ASP A 336 -17.90 -4.50 49.12
C ASP A 336 -18.56 -3.61 50.18
N SER A 337 -18.55 -2.28 49.99
CA SER A 337 -19.20 -1.33 50.91
C SER A 337 -20.72 -1.37 50.82
N LEU A 338 -21.27 -1.65 49.64
CA LEU A 338 -22.71 -1.74 49.40
C LEU A 338 -23.30 -3.12 49.68
N GLU A 339 -22.47 -4.17 49.74
CA GLU A 339 -22.88 -5.55 49.96
C GLU A 339 -23.71 -5.68 51.25
N GLN A 340 -23.20 -5.20 52.38
CA GLN A 340 -23.87 -5.28 53.67
C GLN A 340 -25.23 -4.55 53.71
N PRO A 341 -25.35 -3.27 53.28
CA PRO A 341 -26.65 -2.60 53.24
C PRO A 341 -27.62 -3.20 52.22
N LEU A 342 -27.14 -3.70 51.08
CA LEU A 342 -27.99 -4.43 50.11
C LEU A 342 -28.52 -5.73 50.71
N PHE A 343 -27.68 -6.54 51.34
CA PHE A 343 -28.12 -7.76 52.03
C PHE A 343 -29.13 -7.46 53.14
N ALA A 344 -28.90 -6.40 53.92
CA ALA A 344 -29.84 -5.96 54.95
C ALA A 344 -31.19 -5.55 54.35
N LEU A 345 -31.18 -4.74 53.29
CA LEU A 345 -32.39 -4.32 52.58
C LEU A 345 -33.16 -5.51 51.99
N CYS A 346 -32.46 -6.42 51.30
CA CYS A 346 -33.04 -7.64 50.75
C CYS A 346 -33.66 -8.52 51.84
N LYS A 347 -33.00 -8.66 52.99
CA LYS A 347 -33.54 -9.40 54.14
C LYS A 347 -34.80 -8.74 54.70
N THR A 348 -34.83 -7.41 54.81
CA THR A 348 -36.02 -6.67 55.24
C THR A 348 -37.18 -6.84 54.27
N ILE A 349 -36.94 -6.73 52.96
CA ILE A 349 -37.97 -6.94 51.92
C ILE A 349 -38.47 -8.38 51.95
N PHE A 350 -37.57 -9.36 52.07
CA PHE A 350 -37.94 -10.77 52.15
C PHE A 350 -38.81 -11.09 53.37
N ASN A 351 -38.46 -10.55 54.54
CA ASN A 351 -39.29 -10.68 55.74
C ASN A 351 -40.66 -10.03 55.57
N LEU A 352 -40.73 -8.82 55.00
CA LEU A 352 -41.98 -8.13 54.67
C LEU A 352 -42.86 -8.93 53.70
N LEU A 353 -42.25 -9.61 52.71
CA LEU A 353 -42.97 -10.46 51.77
C LEU A 353 -43.50 -11.73 52.43
N ILE A 354 -42.75 -12.34 53.37
CA ILE A 354 -43.24 -13.47 54.17
C ILE A 354 -44.44 -13.04 55.01
N ASP A 355 -44.35 -11.90 55.70
CA ASP A 355 -45.43 -11.37 56.53
C ASP A 355 -46.68 -10.94 55.73
N LEU A 356 -46.56 -10.79 54.40
CA LEU A 356 -47.67 -10.50 53.48
C LEU A 356 -48.33 -11.75 52.90
N VAL A 357 -47.66 -12.91 52.95
CA VAL A 357 -48.11 -14.19 52.37
C VAL A 357 -48.60 -15.17 53.45
N CYS A 358 -48.11 -15.05 54.68
CA CYS A 358 -48.64 -15.71 55.87
C CYS A 358 -49.75 -14.88 56.52
#